data_AF-A0A970YFA9-F1
#
_entry.id   AF-A0A970YFA9-F1
#
_cell.length_a   1.000
_cell.length_b   1.000
_cell.length_c   1.000
_cell.angle_alpha   90.00
_cell.angle_beta   90.00
_cell.angle_gamma   90.00
#
_symmetry.space_group_name_H-M   'P 1'
#
loop_
_entity.id
_entity.type
_entity.pdbx_description
1 polymer ?
#
loop_
_entity_poly.entity_id
_entity_poly.type
_entity_poly.pdbx_seq_one_letter_code
_entity_poly.pdbx_strand_id
1 'polypeptide(L)'
;GVRGLANLTPIKEKEVLLIGSALDDAMAGAVYRTLDCMVSRMGVQSFNVAFYLAPDGDAAEDWTGFPVVVRIVDRGDVSNRVADFGAMELYASSVVSSDPFAVAKCMRQAVSAPEVVEG
;
A
#
# COMPACT_ATOMS: atom_id res chain seq x y z
N GLY A 1 2.02 -13.42 -9.96
CA GLY A 1 3.05 -12.86 -9.05
C GLY A 1 2.74 -11.41 -8.77
N VAL A 2 2.95 -10.96 -7.53
CA VAL A 2 2.60 -9.60 -7.07
C VAL A 2 3.74 -8.64 -7.36
N ARG A 3 3.42 -7.45 -7.88
CA ARG A 3 4.40 -6.36 -8.07
C ARG A 3 4.11 -5.22 -7.11
N GLY A 4 5.16 -4.70 -6.48
CA GLY A 4 5.07 -3.56 -5.58
C GLY A 4 5.62 -2.29 -6.23
N LEU A 5 5.00 -1.16 -5.94
CA LEU A 5 5.39 0.18 -6.38
C LEU A 5 5.33 1.12 -5.18
N ALA A 6 6.44 1.81 -4.90
CA ALA A 6 6.42 2.99 -4.03
C ALA A 6 6.06 4.20 -4.90
N ASN A 7 5.03 4.96 -4.51
CA ASN A 7 4.58 6.09 -5.33
C ASN A 7 5.61 7.23 -5.26
N LEU A 8 6.04 7.74 -6.42
CA LEU A 8 6.97 8.88 -6.52
C LEU A 8 6.28 10.22 -6.30
N THR A 9 4.97 10.29 -6.51
CA THR A 9 4.13 11.45 -6.23
C THR A 9 3.02 11.07 -5.25
N PRO A 10 3.38 10.69 -4.02
CA PRO A 10 2.43 10.16 -3.06
C PRO A 10 1.44 11.24 -2.59
N ILE A 11 0.19 10.84 -2.38
CA ILE A 11 -0.81 11.72 -1.73
C ILE A 11 -0.70 11.65 -0.21
N LYS A 12 -0.28 10.50 0.33
CA LYS A 12 -0.06 10.26 1.75
C LYS A 12 1.33 9.66 2.01
N GLU A 13 1.81 9.79 3.23
CA GLU A 13 3.12 9.29 3.64
C GLU A 13 3.31 7.80 3.30
N LYS A 14 4.52 7.46 2.84
CA LYS A 14 4.98 6.10 2.52
C LYS A 14 3.98 5.29 1.69
N GLU A 15 3.35 5.94 0.70
CA GLU A 15 2.34 5.31 -0.13
C GLU A 15 2.90 4.23 -1.05
N VAL A 16 2.25 3.07 -0.98
CA VAL A 16 2.62 1.85 -1.69
C VAL A 16 1.40 1.33 -2.45
N LEU A 17 1.65 0.82 -3.65
CA LEU A 17 0.70 0.03 -4.43
C LEU A 17 1.25 -1.38 -4.63
N LEU A 18 0.44 -2.40 -4.32
CA LEU A 18 0.67 -3.78 -4.70
C LEU A 18 -0.31 -4.12 -5.83
N ILE A 19 0.17 -4.76 -6.88
CA ILE A 19 -0.62 -5.08 -8.08
C ILE A 19 -0.46 -6.57 -8.37
N GLY A 20 -1.59 -7.27 -8.46
CA GLY A 20 -1.64 -8.70 -8.76
C GLY A 20 -2.86 -9.06 -9.60
N SER A 21 -2.91 -10.29 -10.09
CA SER A 21 -4.02 -10.80 -10.91
C SER A 21 -5.22 -11.27 -10.10
N ALA A 22 -5.05 -11.53 -8.80
CA ALA A 22 -6.07 -12.08 -7.93
C ALA A 22 -5.84 -11.68 -6.47
N LEU A 23 -6.89 -11.80 -5.66
CA LEU A 23 -6.84 -11.71 -4.20
C LEU A 23 -6.64 -13.12 -3.65
N ASP A 24 -5.40 -13.57 -3.63
CA ASP A 24 -4.97 -14.92 -3.24
C ASP A 24 -3.92 -14.88 -2.10
N ASP A 25 -3.43 -16.04 -1.69
CA ASP A 25 -2.42 -16.16 -0.63
C ASP A 25 -1.12 -15.40 -0.98
N ALA A 26 -0.76 -15.34 -2.27
CA ALA A 26 0.40 -14.58 -2.71
C ALA A 26 0.20 -13.07 -2.51
N MET A 27 -0.99 -12.55 -2.79
CA MET A 27 -1.37 -11.17 -2.46
C MET A 27 -1.39 -10.94 -0.96
N ALA A 28 -2.00 -11.84 -0.18
CA ALA A 28 -2.06 -11.73 1.28
C ALA A 28 -0.65 -11.70 1.90
N GLY A 29 0.24 -12.59 1.46
CA GLY A 29 1.64 -12.64 1.87
C GLY A 29 2.41 -11.37 1.48
N ALA A 30 2.16 -10.81 0.30
CA ALA A 30 2.78 -9.55 -0.12
C ALA A 30 2.30 -8.36 0.72
N VAL A 31 1.01 -8.30 1.07
CA VAL A 31 0.45 -7.30 2.00
C VAL A 31 1.11 -7.43 3.37
N TYR A 32 1.16 -8.65 3.92
CA TYR A 32 1.79 -8.91 5.22
C TYR A 32 3.24 -8.45 5.25
N ARG A 33 4.07 -8.89 4.30
CA ARG A 33 5.50 -8.52 4.25
C ARG A 33 5.69 -7.02 4.07
N THR A 34 4.80 -6.35 3.35
CA THR A 34 4.83 -4.90 3.18
C THR A 34 4.55 -4.18 4.50
N LEU A 35 3.48 -4.56 5.19
CA LEU A 35 3.12 -4.01 6.49
C LEU A 35 4.21 -4.28 7.54
N ASP A 36 4.77 -5.48 7.56
CA ASP A 36 5.88 -5.83 8.44
C ASP A 36 7.12 -4.96 8.15
N CYS A 37 7.48 -4.71 6.89
CA CYS A 37 8.57 -3.77 6.53
C CYS A 37 8.28 -2.35 7.04
N MET A 38 7.04 -1.88 6.86
CA MET A 38 6.61 -0.55 7.30
C MET A 38 6.74 -0.38 8.81
N VAL A 39 6.26 -1.36 9.58
CA VAL A 39 6.31 -1.33 11.04
C VAL A 39 7.73 -1.55 11.56
N SER A 40 8.38 -2.64 11.17
CA SER A 40 9.65 -3.08 11.76
C SER A 40 10.86 -2.27 11.30
N ARG A 41 10.83 -1.67 10.10
CA ARG A 41 12.00 -0.97 9.52
C ARG A 41 11.78 0.51 9.28
N MET A 42 10.54 0.95 9.10
CA MET A 42 10.23 2.36 8.82
C MET A 42 9.50 3.07 9.96
N GLY A 43 9.26 2.38 11.08
CA GLY A 43 8.66 2.97 12.28
C GLY A 43 7.20 3.40 12.10
N VAL A 44 6.49 2.85 11.11
CA VAL A 44 5.07 3.12 10.91
C VAL A 44 4.28 2.57 12.10
N GLN A 45 3.48 3.43 12.74
CA GLN A 45 2.70 3.08 13.92
C GLN A 45 1.23 2.80 13.59
N SER A 46 0.70 3.48 12.57
CA SER A 46 -0.66 3.30 12.09
C SER A 46 -0.70 3.44 10.58
N PHE A 47 -1.56 2.65 9.92
CA PHE A 47 -1.63 2.56 8.46
C PHE A 47 -3.07 2.33 8.00
N ASN A 48 -3.37 2.73 6.76
CA ASN A 48 -4.61 2.38 6.07
C ASN A 48 -4.30 1.46 4.89
N VAL A 49 -5.20 0.50 4.66
CA VAL A 49 -5.13 -0.44 3.53
C VAL A 49 -6.45 -0.35 2.76
N ALA A 50 -6.36 -0.16 1.44
CA ALA A 50 -7.51 -0.17 0.55
C ALA A 50 -7.31 -1.21 -0.55
N PHE A 51 -8.36 -1.94 -0.88
CA PHE A 51 -8.38 -2.90 -1.98
C PHE A 51 -9.24 -2.32 -3.11
N TYR A 52 -8.66 -2.19 -4.29
CA TYR A 52 -9.37 -1.88 -5.52
C TYR A 52 -9.55 -3.17 -6.29
N LEU A 53 -10.81 -3.57 -6.41
CA LEU A 53 -11.25 -4.79 -7.08
C LEU A 53 -12.15 -4.40 -8.24
N ALA A 54 -12.31 -5.30 -9.20
CA ALA A 54 -13.43 -5.20 -10.12
C ALA A 54 -14.74 -5.22 -9.31
N PRO A 55 -15.78 -4.49 -9.75
CA PRO A 55 -17.08 -4.54 -9.10
C PRO A 55 -17.64 -5.97 -9.13
N ASP A 56 -18.26 -6.38 -8.03
CA ASP A 56 -19.02 -7.62 -7.99
C ASP A 56 -20.37 -7.41 -8.69
N GLY A 57 -20.72 -8.28 -9.63
CA GLY A 57 -22.00 -8.28 -10.34
C GLY A 57 -21.98 -7.54 -11.68
N ASP A 58 -23.18 -7.22 -12.18
CA ASP A 58 -23.34 -6.62 -13.51
C ASP A 58 -22.83 -5.17 -13.52
N ALA A 59 -21.80 -4.92 -14.32
CA ALA A 59 -21.28 -3.60 -14.63
C ALA A 59 -21.56 -3.26 -16.10
N ALA A 60 -21.74 -1.97 -16.41
CA ALA A 60 -21.94 -1.52 -17.79
C ALA A 60 -20.67 -1.67 -18.64
N GLU A 61 -19.51 -1.57 -18.00
CA GLU A 61 -18.18 -1.72 -18.59
C GLU A 61 -17.63 -3.14 -18.44
N ASP A 62 -16.72 -3.52 -19.34
CA ASP A 62 -15.95 -4.75 -19.22
C ASP A 62 -14.77 -4.54 -18.27
N TRP A 63 -14.76 -5.30 -17.17
CA TRP A 63 -13.70 -5.32 -16.16
C TRP A 63 -12.77 -6.54 -16.31
N THR A 64 -12.87 -7.29 -17.39
CA THR A 64 -12.01 -8.44 -17.66
C THR A 64 -10.54 -8.04 -17.63
N GLY A 65 -9.77 -8.70 -16.78
CA GLY A 65 -8.34 -8.42 -16.61
C GLY A 65 -8.02 -7.20 -15.75
N PHE A 66 -9.00 -6.55 -15.13
CA PHE A 66 -8.73 -5.53 -14.12
C PHE A 66 -7.94 -6.16 -12.95
N PRO A 67 -6.77 -5.61 -12.58
CA PRO A 67 -5.94 -6.22 -11.55
C PRO A 67 -6.50 -5.94 -10.15
N VAL A 68 -6.14 -6.79 -9.20
CA VAL A 68 -6.26 -6.45 -7.78
C VAL A 68 -5.17 -5.45 -7.45
N VAL A 69 -5.56 -4.26 -6.98
CA VAL A 69 -4.63 -3.23 -6.51
C VAL A 69 -4.84 -3.01 -5.02
N VAL A 70 -3.79 -3.18 -4.23
CA VAL A 70 -3.80 -2.86 -2.80
C VAL A 70 -3.01 -1.59 -2.56
N ARG A 71 -3.64 -0.57 -2.02
CA ARG A 71 -3.00 0.69 -1.63
C ARG A 71 -2.78 0.73 -0.14
N ILE A 72 -1.55 0.97 0.28
CA ILE A 72 -1.16 1.06 1.68
C ILE A 72 -0.52 2.43 1.92
N VAL A 73 -0.92 3.10 2.99
CA VAL A 73 -0.41 4.42 3.36
C VAL A 73 -0.14 4.51 4.86
N ASP A 74 0.89 5.27 5.23
CA ASP A 74 1.18 5.63 6.62
C ASP A 74 0.21 6.73 7.09
N ARG A 75 -0.45 6.47 8.22
CA ARG A 75 -1.43 7.36 8.85
C ARG A 75 -0.78 8.27 9.91
N GLY A 76 0.47 8.00 10.27
CA GLY A 76 1.24 8.76 11.26
C GLY A 76 1.08 8.22 12.67
N ASP A 77 1.23 9.12 13.64
CA ASP A 77 1.20 8.81 15.08
C ASP A 77 -0.20 8.33 15.52
N VAL A 78 -0.25 7.19 16.21
CA VAL A 78 -1.49 6.58 16.71
C VAL A 78 -2.19 7.45 17.76
N SER A 79 -1.43 8.28 18.48
CA SER A 79 -1.94 9.19 19.51
C SER A 79 -2.49 10.50 18.92
N ASN A 80 -2.25 10.76 17.63
CA ASN A 80 -2.75 11.95 16.97
C ASN A 80 -4.28 11.90 16.80
N ARG A 81 -4.95 12.94 17.29
CA ARG A 81 -6.41 13.12 17.23
C ARG A 81 -6.88 13.93 16.03
N VAL A 82 -5.94 14.49 15.26
CA VAL A 82 -6.23 15.23 14.03
C VAL A 82 -6.68 14.25 12.95
N ALA A 83 -7.57 14.71 12.06
CA ALA A 83 -8.01 13.92 10.92
C ALA A 83 -6.84 13.55 10.00
N ASP A 84 -6.93 12.36 9.40
CA ASP A 84 -5.87 11.82 8.53
C ASP A 84 -5.69 12.59 7.23
N PHE A 85 -6.70 13.37 6.87
CA PHE A 85 -6.77 14.16 5.64
C PHE A 85 -7.34 15.53 6.00
N GLY A 86 -6.58 16.59 5.78
CA GLY A 86 -6.91 17.93 6.24
C GLY A 86 -6.93 18.96 5.11
N ALA A 87 -7.00 20.23 5.51
CA ALA A 87 -7.05 21.35 4.57
C ALA A 87 -5.82 21.43 3.66
N MET A 88 -4.65 21.02 4.16
CA MET A 88 -3.42 21.00 3.35
C MET A 88 -3.55 20.00 2.20
N GLU A 89 -3.97 18.77 2.48
CA GLU A 89 -4.13 17.76 1.44
C GLU A 89 -5.30 18.06 0.50
N LEU A 90 -6.35 18.75 0.98
CA LEU A 90 -7.51 19.14 0.16
C LEU A 90 -7.24 20.32 -0.77
N TYR A 91 -6.49 21.32 -0.30
CA TYR A 91 -6.46 22.63 -0.96
C TYR A 91 -5.06 23.16 -1.30
N ALA A 92 -3.99 22.51 -0.82
CA ALA A 92 -2.63 22.98 -1.07
C ALA A 92 -1.79 21.91 -1.78
N SER A 93 -1.35 20.89 -1.03
CA SER A 93 -0.47 19.84 -1.54
C SER A 93 -0.46 18.64 -0.60
N SER A 94 -0.05 17.49 -1.12
CA SER A 94 0.29 16.32 -0.30
C SER A 94 1.36 16.69 0.74
N VAL A 95 1.14 16.33 2.00
CA VAL A 95 2.14 16.49 3.06
C VAL A 95 2.95 15.21 3.14
N VAL A 96 4.12 15.22 2.49
CA VAL A 96 5.02 14.06 2.41
C VAL A 96 6.45 14.50 2.69
N SER A 97 7.06 13.84 3.67
CA SER A 97 8.40 14.06 4.21
C SER A 97 9.33 12.87 3.95
N SER A 98 8.78 11.68 3.72
CA SER A 98 9.57 10.47 3.43
C SER A 98 10.13 10.49 2.00
N ASP A 99 11.40 10.06 1.84
CA ASP A 99 11.99 9.80 0.52
C ASP A 99 11.34 8.54 -0.12
N PRO A 100 10.65 8.66 -1.26
CA PRO A 100 10.00 7.52 -1.90
C PRO A 100 10.99 6.44 -2.36
N PHE A 101 12.27 6.76 -2.57
CA PHE A 101 13.30 5.76 -2.90
C PHE A 101 13.71 4.94 -1.67
N ALA A 102 13.69 5.52 -0.48
CA ALA A 102 13.87 4.77 0.77
C ALA A 102 12.73 3.78 0.98
N VAL A 103 11.49 4.20 0.72
CA VAL A 103 10.30 3.34 0.73
C VAL A 103 10.44 2.21 -0.29
N ALA A 104 10.83 2.52 -1.54
CA ALA A 104 11.06 1.55 -2.60
C ALA A 104 12.13 0.50 -2.23
N LYS A 105 13.18 0.91 -1.49
CA LYS A 105 14.24 0.02 -1.02
C LYS A 105 13.73 -0.96 0.04
N CYS A 106 12.94 -0.52 1.02
CA CYS A 106 12.27 -1.42 1.99
C CYS A 106 11.38 -2.41 1.24
N MET A 107 10.55 -1.88 0.33
CA MET A 107 9.59 -2.63 -0.46
C MET A 107 10.19 -3.73 -1.30
N ARG A 108 11.33 -3.47 -1.95
CA ARG A 108 12.01 -4.46 -2.80
C ARG A 108 12.39 -5.71 -2.00
N GLN A 109 12.76 -5.55 -0.73
CA GLN A 109 13.10 -6.66 0.15
C GLN A 109 11.85 -7.44 0.58
N ALA A 110 10.72 -6.76 0.77
CA ALA A 110 9.47 -7.36 1.22
C ALA A 110 8.72 -8.11 0.10
N VAL A 111 8.63 -7.56 -1.11
CA VAL A 111 7.81 -8.14 -2.19
C VAL A 111 8.56 -9.20 -2.98
N SER A 112 9.90 -9.15 -3.03
CA SER A 112 10.71 -10.12 -3.79
C SER A 112 11.09 -11.38 -3.00
N ALA A 113 10.76 -11.45 -1.70
CA ALA A 113 11.09 -12.62 -0.88
C ALA A 113 10.19 -13.81 -1.24
N PRO A 114 10.75 -15.01 -1.51
CA PRO A 114 9.95 -16.22 -1.69
C PRO A 114 9.19 -16.56 -0.39
N GLU A 115 8.02 -17.18 -0.53
CA GLU A 115 7.27 -17.72 0.60
C GLU A 115 8.13 -18.76 1.32
N VAL A 116 8.48 -18.49 2.58
CA VAL A 116 8.92 -19.53 3.50
C VAL A 116 7.64 -20.11 4.08
N VAL A 117 7.22 -21.25 3.53
CA VAL A 117 6.14 -22.06 4.09
C VAL A 117 6.74 -22.84 5.26
N GLU A 118 6.52 -22.39 6.49
CA GLU A 118 6.70 -23.24 7.66
C GLU A 118 5.45 -24.11 7.81
N GLY A 119 5.66 -25.44 7.84
CA GLY A 119 4.62 -26.47 7.88
C GLY A 119 4.19 -26.89 9.28
#